data_AF-A0A1Q4BK96-F1
#
_entry.id   AF-A0A1Q4BK96-F1
#
_cell.length_a   1.000
_cell.length_b   1.000
_cell.length_c   1.000
_cell.angle_alpha   90.00
_cell.angle_beta   90.00
_cell.angle_gamma   90.00
#
_symmetry.space_group_name_H-M   'P 1'
#
loop_
_entity.id
_entity.type
_entity.pdbx_description
1 polymer ?
#
loop_
_entity_poly.entity_id
_entity_poly.type
_entity_poly.pdbx_seq_one_letter_code
_entity_poly.pdbx_strand_id
1 'polypeptide(L)'
;MSHKIKSIDQTGRFWFGLYIAAMIAIGIVFGFLWYMSPFALGFAQWPTDPQTKHRAMLLYQASFYAGIPMVLLAPFVAMGLNAKGFRRTAIVIPLASLLAFSACVTLVLSLLERA
;
A
#
# COMPACT_ATOMS: atom_id res chain seq x y z
N MET A 1 -12.95 26.03 30.53
CA MET A 1 -12.66 24.62 30.20
C MET A 1 -13.11 24.18 28.80
N SER A 2 -14.19 24.75 28.23
CA SER A 2 -14.72 24.38 26.90
C SER A 2 -13.76 24.63 25.71
N HIS A 3 -12.96 25.71 25.74
CA HIS A 3 -12.05 26.04 24.64
C HIS A 3 -10.88 25.05 24.44
N LYS A 4 -10.41 24.42 25.52
CA LYS A 4 -9.23 23.53 25.50
C LYS A 4 -9.55 22.17 24.87
N ILE A 5 -10.79 21.70 24.99
CA ILE A 5 -11.25 20.41 24.45
C ILE A 5 -11.42 20.50 22.93
N LYS A 6 -11.91 21.65 22.44
CA LYS A 6 -12.12 21.88 21.00
C LYS A 6 -10.81 21.95 20.20
N SER A 7 -9.74 22.53 20.76
CA SER A 7 -8.44 22.64 20.07
C SER A 7 -7.71 21.29 19.96
N ILE A 8 -7.87 20.40 20.95
CA ILE A 8 -7.26 19.06 20.95
C ILE A 8 -7.88 18.19 19.85
N ASP A 9 -9.20 18.24 19.68
CA ASP A 9 -9.90 17.51 18.63
C ASP A 9 -9.54 18.01 17.23
N GLN A 10 -9.45 19.33 17.06
CA GLN A 10 -9.08 19.96 15.79
C GLN A 10 -7.64 19.62 15.37
N THR A 11 -6.71 19.57 16.33
CA THR A 11 -5.33 19.13 16.11
C THR A 11 -5.28 17.67 15.67
N GLY A 12 -6.05 16.79 16.32
CA GLY A 12 -6.12 15.37 15.97
C GLY A 12 -6.67 15.09 14.56
N ARG A 13 -7.66 15.87 14.12
CA ARG A 13 -8.23 15.78 12.77
C ARG A 13 -7.25 16.26 11.69
N PHE A 14 -6.51 17.34 11.97
CA PHE A 14 -5.47 17.83 11.07
C PHE A 14 -4.37 16.79 10.83
N TRP A 15 -3.81 16.22 11.92
CA TRP A 15 -2.78 15.19 11.81
C TRP A 15 -3.27 13.92 11.10
N PHE A 16 -4.53 13.52 11.32
CA PHE A 16 -5.11 12.39 10.60
C PHE A 16 -5.27 12.70 9.10
N GLY A 17 -5.70 13.90 8.74
CA GLY A 17 -5.75 14.35 7.35
C GLY A 17 -4.37 14.31 6.68
N LEU A 18 -3.33 14.81 7.36
CA LEU A 18 -1.95 14.76 6.88
C LEU A 18 -1.46 13.32 6.70
N TYR A 19 -1.74 12.44 7.66
CA TYR A 19 -1.41 11.01 7.60
C TYR A 19 -2.04 10.34 6.37
N ILE A 20 -3.33 10.58 6.13
CA ILE A 20 -4.04 10.02 4.97
C ILE A 20 -3.48 10.55 3.66
N ALA A 21 -3.20 11.86 3.58
CA ALA A 21 -2.58 12.46 2.39
C ALA A 21 -1.18 11.85 2.12
N ALA A 22 -0.37 11.68 3.16
CA ALA A 22 0.93 11.02 3.03
C ALA A 22 0.81 9.57 2.57
N MET A 23 -0.13 8.79 3.12
CA MET A 23 -0.36 7.40 2.71
C MET A 23 -0.81 7.28 1.26
N ILE A 24 -1.68 8.18 0.80
CA ILE A 24 -2.07 8.23 -0.62
C ILE A 24 -0.88 8.57 -1.50
N ALA A 25 -0.10 9.61 -1.15
CA ALA A 25 1.07 10.01 -1.93
C ALA A 25 2.11 8.89 -2.04
N ILE A 26 2.43 8.24 -0.91
CA ILE A 26 3.34 7.09 -0.88
C ILE A 26 2.78 5.95 -1.73
N GLY A 27 1.48 5.64 -1.59
CA GLY A 27 0.81 4.59 -2.35
C GLY A 27 0.83 4.84 -3.85
N ILE A 28 0.63 6.08 -4.29
CA ILE A 28 0.73 6.48 -5.71
C ILE A 28 2.16 6.29 -6.20
N VAL A 29 3.16 6.79 -5.46
CA VAL A 29 4.57 6.68 -5.87
C VAL A 29 4.99 5.21 -5.95
N PHE A 30 4.69 4.40 -4.93
CA PHE A 30 5.02 2.98 -4.92
C PHE A 30 4.29 2.21 -6.02
N GLY A 31 2.99 2.45 -6.18
CA GLY A 31 2.19 1.84 -7.23
C GLY A 31 2.70 2.21 -8.64
N PHE A 32 3.08 3.47 -8.84
CA PHE A 32 3.63 3.95 -10.11
C PHE A 32 5.02 3.35 -10.40
N LEU A 33 5.93 3.34 -9.42
CA LEU A 33 7.25 2.73 -9.56
C LEU A 33 7.13 1.23 -9.87
N TRP A 34 6.19 0.54 -9.22
CA TRP A 34 5.94 -0.87 -9.49
C TRP A 34 5.29 -1.11 -10.85
N TYR A 35 4.36 -0.25 -11.25
CA TYR A 35 3.74 -0.27 -12.57
C TYR A 35 4.75 -0.03 -13.70
N MET A 36 5.73 0.86 -13.48
CA MET A 36 6.81 1.14 -14.43
C MET A 36 7.99 0.16 -14.29
N SER A 37 7.86 -0.89 -13.47
CA SER A 37 8.94 -1.86 -13.31
C SER A 37 9.27 -2.53 -14.64
N PRO A 38 10.55 -2.89 -14.89
CA PRO A 38 10.94 -3.58 -16.12
C PRO A 38 10.20 -4.91 -16.33
N PHE A 39 9.65 -5.51 -15.28
CA PHE A 39 8.77 -6.68 -15.34
C PHE A 39 7.42 -6.35 -15.97
N ALA A 40 6.81 -5.23 -15.58
CA ALA A 40 5.57 -4.74 -16.15
C ALA A 40 5.71 -4.40 -17.64
N LEU A 41 6.86 -3.83 -17.98
CA LEU A 41 7.17 -3.39 -19.33
C LEU A 41 7.71 -4.53 -20.22
N GLY A 42 7.86 -5.74 -19.68
CA GLY A 42 8.33 -6.91 -20.44
C GLY A 42 9.82 -6.87 -20.81
N PHE A 43 10.61 -5.98 -20.20
CA PHE A 43 12.04 -5.84 -20.45
C PHE A 43 12.91 -6.81 -19.62
N ALA A 44 12.37 -7.37 -18.54
CA ALA A 44 13.10 -8.30 -17.67
C ALA A 44 12.91 -9.77 -18.07
N GLN A 45 13.99 -10.55 -18.05
CA GLN A 45 13.92 -12.00 -18.23
C GLN A 45 13.29 -12.66 -16.99
N TRP A 46 12.35 -13.57 -17.24
CA TRP A 46 11.73 -14.39 -16.21
C TRP A 46 12.65 -15.56 -15.82
N PRO A 47 12.46 -16.13 -14.61
CA PRO A 47 13.19 -17.32 -14.18
C PRO A 47 13.13 -18.47 -15.20
N THR A 48 14.25 -19.17 -15.35
CA THR A 48 14.36 -20.31 -16.28
C THR A 48 13.64 -21.55 -15.73
N ASP A 49 13.64 -21.72 -14.40
CA ASP A 49 12.92 -22.81 -13.73
C ASP A 49 11.38 -22.62 -13.84
N PRO A 50 10.63 -23.60 -14.38
CA PRO A 50 9.20 -23.47 -14.61
C PRO A 50 8.37 -23.22 -13.34
N GLN A 51 8.74 -23.85 -12.21
CA GLN A 51 8.01 -23.69 -10.96
C GLN A 51 8.21 -22.30 -10.35
N THR A 52 9.46 -21.83 -10.33
CA THR A 52 9.83 -20.50 -9.82
C THR A 52 9.22 -19.40 -10.68
N LYS A 53 9.25 -19.57 -12.02
CA LYS A 53 8.58 -18.67 -12.96
C LYS A 53 7.09 -18.54 -12.68
N HIS A 54 6.37 -19.66 -12.52
CA HIS A 54 4.93 -19.62 -12.26
C HIS A 54 4.59 -18.89 -10.95
N ARG A 55 5.34 -19.16 -9.88
CA ARG A 55 5.16 -18.46 -8.58
C ARG A 55 5.43 -16.97 -8.68
N ALA A 56 6.55 -16.57 -9.30
CA ALA A 56 6.90 -15.16 -9.50
C ALA A 56 5.82 -14.43 -10.30
N MET A 57 5.30 -15.06 -11.36
CA MET A 57 4.26 -14.49 -12.21
C MET A 57 2.92 -14.31 -11.48
N LEU A 58 2.50 -15.29 -10.67
CA LEU A 58 1.30 -15.19 -9.82
C LEU A 58 1.42 -14.06 -8.80
N LEU A 59 2.54 -13.98 -8.10
CA LEU A 59 2.79 -12.94 -7.10
C LEU A 59 2.86 -11.55 -7.75
N TYR A 60 3.50 -11.45 -8.91
CA TYR A 60 3.52 -10.23 -9.70
C TYR A 60 2.09 -9.79 -10.09
N GLN A 61 1.28 -10.69 -10.67
CA GLN A 61 -0.11 -10.38 -11.01
C GLN A 61 -0.95 -9.98 -9.80
N ALA A 62 -0.81 -10.70 -8.67
CA ALA A 62 -1.51 -10.36 -7.43
C ALA A 62 -1.11 -8.97 -6.92
N SER A 63 0.19 -8.65 -6.90
CA SER A 63 0.67 -7.32 -6.49
C SER A 63 0.16 -6.22 -7.42
N PHE A 64 0.12 -6.47 -8.73
CA PHE A 64 -0.25 -5.48 -9.73
C PHE A 64 -1.75 -5.20 -9.76
N TYR A 65 -2.57 -6.26 -9.85
CA TYR A 65 -4.02 -6.13 -10.01
C TYR A 65 -4.77 -5.96 -8.69
N ALA A 66 -4.28 -6.54 -7.59
CA ALA A 66 -4.93 -6.43 -6.29
C ALA A 66 -4.18 -5.49 -5.35
N GLY A 67 -2.85 -5.58 -5.31
CA GLY A 67 -2.01 -4.79 -4.41
C GLY A 67 -2.10 -3.27 -4.65
N ILE A 68 -1.93 -2.82 -5.90
CA ILE A 68 -1.99 -1.38 -6.22
C ILE A 68 -3.36 -0.78 -5.85
N PRO A 69 -4.52 -1.34 -6.29
CA PRO A 69 -5.82 -0.82 -5.86
C PRO A 69 -6.01 -0.88 -4.34
N MET A 70 -5.53 -1.93 -3.67
CA MET A 70 -5.68 -2.05 -2.21
C MET A 70 -4.93 -0.93 -1.46
N VAL A 71 -3.71 -0.59 -1.89
CA VAL A 71 -2.93 0.50 -1.29
C VAL A 71 -3.59 1.86 -1.56
N LEU A 72 -4.16 2.06 -2.74
CA LEU A 72 -4.85 3.31 -3.09
C LEU A 72 -6.22 3.46 -2.42
N LEU A 73 -6.97 2.37 -2.22
CA LEU A 73 -8.31 2.39 -1.64
C LEU A 73 -8.32 2.36 -0.11
N ALA A 74 -7.30 1.78 0.53
CA ALA A 74 -7.21 1.68 1.99
C ALA A 74 -7.33 3.03 2.73
N PRO A 75 -6.73 4.15 2.27
CA PRO A 75 -6.92 5.46 2.88
C PRO A 75 -8.37 5.96 2.87
N PHE A 76 -9.15 5.63 1.83
CA PHE A 76 -10.58 5.99 1.77
C PHE A 76 -11.41 5.16 2.76
N VAL A 77 -11.09 3.87 2.90
CA VAL A 77 -11.69 3.01 3.93
C VAL A 77 -11.37 3.54 5.33
N ALA A 78 -10.13 3.98 5.56
CA ALA A 78 -9.71 4.58 6.82
C ALA A 78 -10.48 5.88 7.14
N MET A 79 -10.74 6.74 6.16
CA MET A 79 -11.58 7.93 6.37
C MET A 79 -12.98 7.53 6.86
N GLY A 80 -13.60 6.53 6.23
CA GLY A 80 -14.92 6.02 6.62
C GLY A 80 -14.95 5.40 8.02
N LEU A 81 -13.91 4.67 8.41
CA LEU A 81 -13.79 4.10 9.76
C LEU A 81 -13.53 5.16 10.82
N ASN A 82 -12.74 6.18 10.51
CA ASN A 82 -12.50 7.28 11.42
C ASN A 82 -13.78 8.08 11.70
N ALA A 83 -14.62 8.28 10.67
CA ALA A 83 -15.94 8.92 10.84
C ALA A 83 -16.89 8.12 11.74
N LYS A 84 -16.75 6.79 11.77
CA LYS A 84 -17.52 5.88 12.65
C LYS A 84 -16.94 5.74 14.07
N GLY A 85 -15.85 6.46 14.38
CA GLY A 85 -15.19 6.42 15.70
C GLY A 85 -14.16 5.30 15.88
N PHE A 86 -13.91 4.46 14.87
CA PHE A 86 -12.89 3.40 14.90
C PHE A 86 -11.48 3.94 14.61
N ARG A 87 -11.03 4.91 15.42
CA ARG A 87 -9.80 5.68 15.17
C ARG A 87 -8.54 4.81 15.10
N ARG A 88 -8.42 3.78 15.95
CA ARG A 88 -7.28 2.84 15.90
C ARG A 88 -7.26 2.05 14.59
N THR A 89 -8.39 1.48 14.19
CA THR A 89 -8.51 0.68 12.97
C THR A 89 -8.27 1.52 11.72
N ALA A 90 -8.75 2.77 11.71
CA ALA A 90 -8.51 3.72 10.63
C ALA A 90 -7.02 4.02 10.41
N ILE A 91 -6.21 4.03 11.46
CA ILE A 91 -4.76 4.22 11.34
C ILE A 91 -4.09 2.93 10.85
N VAL A 92 -4.49 1.77 11.36
CA VAL A 92 -3.84 0.49 11.05
C VAL A 92 -4.06 0.07 9.59
N ILE A 93 -5.24 0.30 9.00
CA ILE A 93 -5.56 -0.23 7.67
C ILE A 93 -4.62 0.26 6.56
N PRO A 94 -4.38 1.58 6.38
CA PRO A 94 -3.49 2.07 5.33
C PRO A 94 -2.05 1.62 5.53
N LEU A 95 -1.60 1.52 6.79
CA LEU A 95 -0.25 1.05 7.10
C LEU A 95 -0.11 -0.45 6.78
N ALA A 96 -1.10 -1.26 7.16
CA ALA A 96 -1.09 -2.69 6.92
C ALA A 96 -1.15 -3.02 5.42
N SER A 97 -1.96 -2.31 4.63
CA SER A 97 -2.01 -2.51 3.18
C SER A 97 -0.68 -2.16 2.51
N LEU A 98 -0.05 -1.05 2.92
CA LEU A 98 1.25 -0.63 2.38
C LEU A 98 2.35 -1.66 2.72
N LEU A 99 2.38 -2.16 3.95
CA LEU A 99 3.35 -3.19 4.37
C LEU A 99 3.12 -4.51 3.64
N ALA A 100 1.87 -4.94 3.48
CA ALA A 100 1.54 -6.16 2.74
C ALA A 100 1.94 -6.05 1.27
N PHE A 101 1.68 -4.90 0.63
CA PHE A 101 2.12 -4.64 -0.74
C PHE A 101 3.64 -4.65 -0.86
N SER A 102 4.34 -3.97 0.06
CA SER A 102 5.81 -3.94 0.09
C SER A 102 6.41 -5.33 0.27
N ALA A 103 5.87 -6.13 1.19
CA ALA A 103 6.31 -7.51 1.39
C ALA A 103 6.10 -8.37 0.13
N CYS A 104 4.97 -8.18 -0.56
CA CYS A 104 4.68 -8.88 -1.81
C CYS A 104 5.69 -8.50 -2.91
N VAL A 105 5.96 -7.21 -3.09
CA VAL A 105 6.97 -6.71 -4.04
C VAL A 105 8.36 -7.27 -3.74
N THR A 106 8.80 -7.21 -2.48
CA THR A 106 10.09 -7.77 -2.05
C THR A 106 10.17 -9.27 -2.31
N LEU A 107 9.08 -10.01 -2.06
CA LEU A 107 9.03 -11.44 -2.33
C LEU A 107 9.18 -11.73 -3.83
N VAL A 108 8.49 -10.98 -4.70
CA VAL A 108 8.65 -11.07 -6.16
C VAL A 108 10.11 -10.83 -6.55
N LEU A 109 10.71 -9.75 -6.08
CA LEU A 109 12.10 -9.41 -6.39
C LEU A 109 13.09 -10.48 -5.89
N SER A 110 12.90 -11.00 -4.67
CA SER A 110 13.78 -12.03 -4.12
C SER A 110 13.71 -13.37 -4.87
N LEU A 111 12.55 -13.70 -5.45
CA LEU A 111 12.41 -14.89 -6.31
C LEU A 111 13.11 -14.70 -7.65
N LEU A 112 13.25 -13.46 -8.12
CA LEU A 112 13.92 -13.12 -9.36
C LEU A 112 15.44 -13.09 -9.21
N GLU A 113 15.96 -12.60 -8.08
CA GLU A 113 17.42 -12.63 -7.80
C GLU A 113 17.98 -14.06 -7.65
N ARG A 114 17.13 -15.02 -7.29
CA ARG A 114 17.52 -16.43 -7.09
C ARG A 114 17.41 -17.28 -8.36
N ALA A 115 16.94 -16.71 -9.46
CA ALA A 115 16.72 -17.38 -10.73
C ALA A 115 17.87 -17.16 -11.71
#